data_AF-A0A0W8F345-F1
#
_entry.id   AF-A0A0W8F345-F1
#
_cell.length_a   1.000
_cell.length_b   1.000
_cell.length_c   1.000
_cell.angle_alpha   90.00
_cell.angle_beta   90.00
_cell.angle_gamma   90.00
#
_symmetry.space_group_name_H-M   'P 1'
#
loop_
_entity.id
_entity.type
_entity.pdbx_description
1 polymer ?
#
loop_
_entity_poly.entity_id
_entity_poly.type
_entity_poly.pdbx_seq_one_letter_code
_entity_poly.pdbx_strand_id
1 'polypeptide(L)'
;MGEMLMLTLVLILMAVFSATASNYLPPAREPSVTVLLPSGNPVALHHRGGDAIPLSEIRVIVNETALPRDDWVLYDYRGNVITARDGLFDLGGNITISTGAQSGSRMKLATSRTVFFSGVIP
;
A
#
# COMPACT_ATOMS: atom_id res chain seq x y z
N MET A 1 -35.09 23.43 -34.86
CA MET A 1 -34.62 24.56 -34.00
C MET A 1 -34.49 24.15 -32.54
N GLY A 2 -35.57 23.73 -31.86
CA GLY A 2 -35.51 23.35 -30.44
C GLY A 2 -34.59 22.17 -30.10
N GLU A 3 -34.51 21.17 -30.97
CA GLU A 3 -33.63 20.00 -30.80
C GLU A 3 -32.13 20.37 -30.85
N MET A 4 -31.73 21.18 -31.83
CA MET A 4 -30.36 21.69 -31.92
C MET A 4 -30.01 22.58 -30.71
N LEU A 5 -30.97 23.36 -30.20
CA LEU A 5 -30.79 24.15 -28.99
C LEU A 5 -30.63 23.28 -27.75
N MET A 6 -31.42 22.21 -27.63
CA MET A 6 -31.33 21.24 -26.53
C MET A 6 -29.97 20.53 -26.51
N LEU A 7 -29.50 20.07 -27.68
CA LEU A 7 -28.18 19.45 -27.81
C LEU A 7 -27.06 20.42 -27.45
N THR A 8 -27.17 21.67 -27.89
CA THR A 8 -26.17 22.71 -27.57
C THR A 8 -26.10 22.96 -26.07
N LEU A 9 -27.26 23.03 -25.39
CA LEU A 9 -27.32 23.23 -23.95
C LEU A 9 -26.70 22.05 -23.18
N VAL A 10 -26.98 20.82 -23.61
CA VAL A 10 -26.43 19.60 -23.01
C VAL A 10 -24.91 19.55 -23.13
N LEU A 11 -24.36 19.93 -24.28
CA LEU A 11 -22.91 19.98 -24.49
C LEU A 11 -22.23 21.02 -23.59
N ILE A 12 -22.85 22.20 -23.43
CA ILE A 12 -22.36 23.23 -22.51
C ILE A 12 -22.37 22.69 -21.07
N LEU A 13 -23.46 22.05 -20.65
CA LEU A 13 -23.58 21.45 -19.32
C LEU A 13 -22.53 20.34 -19.08
N MET A 14 -22.29 19.46 -20.06
CA MET A 14 -21.25 18.43 -19.94
C MET A 14 -19.84 19.02 -19.86
N ALA A 15 -19.55 20.06 -20.63
CA ALA A 15 -18.25 20.74 -20.60
C ALA A 15 -17.99 21.38 -19.23
N VAL A 16 -18.99 22.09 -18.67
CA VAL A 16 -18.90 22.69 -17.34
C VAL A 16 -18.75 21.61 -16.27
N PHE A 17 -19.55 20.54 -16.35
CA PHE A 17 -19.46 19.43 -15.40
C PHE A 17 -18.08 18.77 -15.41
N SER A 18 -17.55 18.45 -16.59
CA SER A 18 -16.21 17.87 -16.76
C SER A 18 -15.10 18.77 -16.19
N ALA A 19 -15.18 20.08 -16.47
CA ALA A 19 -14.20 21.06 -15.97
C ALA A 19 -14.25 21.21 -14.44
N THR A 20 -15.40 21.00 -13.81
CA THR A 20 -15.53 21.04 -12.33
C THR A 20 -15.18 19.72 -11.68
N ALA A 21 -15.44 18.58 -12.34
CA ALA A 21 -15.16 17.24 -11.82
C ALA A 21 -13.68 17.01 -11.51
N SER A 22 -12.78 17.61 -12.30
CA SER A 22 -11.33 17.54 -12.06
C SER A 22 -10.90 18.15 -10.73
N ASN A 23 -11.63 19.15 -10.21
CA ASN A 23 -11.35 19.76 -8.91
C ASN A 23 -11.78 18.89 -7.72
N TYR A 24 -12.61 17.87 -7.96
CA TYR A 24 -12.99 16.88 -6.96
C TYR A 24 -12.10 15.65 -6.99
N LEU A 25 -11.17 15.56 -7.95
CA LEU A 25 -10.15 14.54 -7.90
C LEU A 25 -9.24 14.85 -6.72
N PRO A 26 -8.96 13.88 -5.83
CA PRO A 26 -7.96 14.08 -4.80
C PRO A 26 -6.63 14.45 -5.47
N PRO A 27 -5.84 15.37 -4.87
CA PRO A 27 -4.55 15.74 -5.42
C PRO A 27 -3.69 14.49 -5.59
N ALA A 28 -2.80 14.51 -6.58
CA ALA A 28 -1.78 13.49 -6.74
C ALA A 28 -1.01 13.36 -5.43
N ARG A 29 -1.28 12.29 -4.68
CA ARG A 29 -0.59 12.03 -3.43
C ARG A 29 0.81 11.59 -3.81
N GLU A 30 1.83 12.35 -3.41
CA GLU A 30 3.20 11.83 -3.38
C GLU A 30 3.32 10.93 -2.16
N PRO A 31 3.38 9.62 -2.34
CA PRO A 31 3.30 8.71 -1.22
C PRO A 31 4.70 8.19 -0.91
N SER A 32 5.23 8.66 0.20
CA SER A 32 6.44 8.13 0.81
C SER A 32 6.06 7.46 2.11
N VAL A 33 6.55 6.23 2.33
CA VAL A 33 6.42 5.54 3.60
C VAL A 33 7.83 5.32 4.11
N THR A 34 8.16 5.95 5.23
CA THR A 34 9.43 5.72 5.90
C THR A 34 9.30 4.43 6.70
N VAL A 35 10.07 3.41 6.35
CA VAL A 35 10.17 2.19 7.15
C VAL A 35 11.44 2.26 7.98
N LEU A 36 11.26 2.07 9.29
CA LEU A 36 12.36 1.98 10.25
C LEU A 36 12.70 0.52 10.43
N LEU A 37 13.94 0.15 10.11
CA LEU A 37 14.50 -1.12 10.53
C LEU A 37 14.89 -1.02 12.02
N PRO A 38 14.90 -2.15 12.75
CA PRO A 38 15.28 -2.19 14.17
C PRO A 38 16.67 -1.58 14.47
N SER A 39 17.57 -1.57 13.49
CA SER A 39 18.92 -1.00 13.61
C SER A 39 18.99 0.53 13.43
N GLY A 40 17.85 1.22 13.32
CA GLY A 40 17.79 2.69 13.38
C GLY A 40 18.21 3.41 12.11
N ASN A 41 18.66 2.71 11.06
CA ASN A 41 18.87 3.32 9.75
C ASN A 41 17.53 3.46 9.02
N PRO A 42 17.02 4.69 8.80
CA PRO A 42 15.76 4.88 8.12
C PRO A 42 15.93 4.47 6.65
N VAL A 43 15.16 3.48 6.20
CA VAL A 43 15.05 3.15 4.79
C VAL A 43 13.82 3.87 4.25
N ALA A 44 14.07 4.89 3.41
CA ALA A 44 12.99 5.59 2.74
C ALA A 44 12.45 4.72 1.60
N LEU A 45 11.17 4.36 1.67
CA LEU A 45 10.50 3.59 0.63
C LEU A 45 9.47 4.45 -0.08
N HIS A 46 9.37 4.21 -1.37
CA HIS A 46 8.36 4.79 -2.22
C HIS A 46 7.23 3.77 -2.40
N HIS A 47 6.33 3.69 -1.42
CA HIS A 47 5.07 3.00 -1.62
C HIS A 47 4.12 3.95 -2.33
N ARG A 48 3.71 3.65 -3.58
CA ARG A 48 2.61 4.35 -4.25
C ARG A 48 1.34 4.16 -3.43
N GLY A 49 1.10 5.08 -2.50
CA GLY A 49 -0.04 5.22 -1.62
C GLY A 49 -1.27 4.58 -2.24
N GLY A 50 -1.75 3.56 -1.55
CA GLY A 50 -2.67 2.57 -2.06
C GLY A 50 -3.19 1.79 -0.87
N ASP A 51 -4.41 1.29 -1.05
CA ASP A 51 -5.30 0.76 -0.03
C ASP A 51 -4.62 -0.14 1.00
N ALA A 52 -5.20 -0.13 2.19
CA ALA A 52 -4.83 -1.06 3.23
C ALA A 52 -4.80 -2.50 2.68
N ILE A 53 -3.70 -3.21 2.90
CA ILE A 53 -3.45 -4.50 2.28
C ILE A 53 -4.05 -5.58 3.20
N PRO A 54 -4.96 -6.43 2.71
CA PRO A 54 -5.49 -7.52 3.53
C PRO A 54 -4.37 -8.48 3.93
N LEU A 55 -4.36 -8.93 5.18
CA LEU A 55 -3.40 -9.90 5.70
C LEU A 55 -3.29 -11.14 4.80
N SER A 56 -4.40 -11.58 4.22
CA SER A 56 -4.43 -12.72 3.29
C SER A 56 -3.61 -12.55 2.03
N GLU A 57 -3.32 -11.31 1.62
CA GLU A 57 -2.56 -11.04 0.41
C GLU A 57 -1.06 -10.89 0.68
N ILE A 58 -0.67 -10.65 1.93
CA ILE A 58 0.72 -10.39 2.31
C ILE A 58 1.52 -11.69 2.30
N ARG A 59 2.68 -11.60 1.64
CA ARG A 59 3.71 -12.64 1.61
C ARG A 59 5.02 -12.04 2.08
N VAL A 60 5.65 -12.72 3.04
CA VAL A 60 6.98 -12.40 3.52
C VAL A 60 7.96 -13.34 2.83
N ILE A 61 8.96 -12.79 2.16
CA ILE A 61 9.97 -13.56 1.43
C ILE A 61 11.34 -13.19 1.99
N VAL A 62 12.13 -14.18 2.37
CA VAL A 62 13.51 -14.01 2.86
C VAL A 62 14.43 -14.89 2.02
N ASN A 63 15.49 -14.29 1.45
CA ASN A 63 16.44 -14.97 0.55
C ASN A 63 15.74 -15.75 -0.57
N GLU A 64 14.79 -15.10 -1.25
CA GLU A 64 13.95 -15.67 -2.32
C GLU A 64 13.06 -16.86 -1.89
N THR A 65 12.94 -17.13 -0.60
CA THR A 65 12.08 -18.17 -0.04
C THR A 65 10.90 -17.54 0.70
N ALA A 66 9.68 -17.93 0.35
CA ALA A 66 8.48 -17.46 1.05
C ALA A 66 8.40 -18.11 2.44
N LEU A 67 8.26 -17.29 3.48
CA LEU A 67 8.07 -17.78 4.84
C LEU A 67 6.63 -18.26 5.06
N PRO A 68 6.45 -19.39 5.78
CA PRO A 68 5.17 -19.81 6.32
C PRO A 68 4.47 -18.70 7.10
N ARG A 69 3.13 -18.72 7.15
CA ARG A 69 2.34 -17.71 7.88
C ARG A 69 2.65 -17.70 9.38
N ASP A 70 3.03 -18.83 9.95
CA ASP A 70 3.31 -18.98 11.38
C ASP A 70 4.65 -18.36 11.80
N ASP A 71 5.52 -18.03 10.84
CA ASP A 71 6.86 -17.49 11.08
C ASP A 71 6.90 -15.95 11.13
N TRP A 72 5.75 -15.29 11.01
CA TRP A 72 5.66 -13.83 11.10
C TRP A 72 4.32 -13.36 11.66
N VAL A 73 4.32 -12.16 12.25
CA VAL A 73 3.17 -11.55 12.91
C VAL A 73 3.01 -10.11 12.42
N LEU A 74 1.77 -9.75 12.11
CA LEU A 74 1.37 -8.41 11.71
C LEU A 74 0.77 -7.68 12.92
N TYR A 75 1.14 -6.41 13.09
CA TYR A 75 0.59 -5.54 14.11
C TYR A 75 0.03 -4.27 13.47
N ASP A 76 -1.06 -3.75 14.04
CA ASP A 76 -1.63 -2.46 13.65
C ASP A 76 -0.80 -1.28 14.20
N TYR A 77 -1.20 -0.05 13.84
CA TYR A 77 -0.55 1.18 14.31
C TYR A 77 -0.62 1.40 15.83
N ARG A 78 -1.49 0.66 16.53
CA ARG A 78 -1.66 0.69 17.99
C ARG A 78 -0.85 -0.41 18.68
N GLY A 79 -0.18 -1.27 17.91
CA GLY A 79 0.58 -2.41 18.42
C GLY A 79 -0.26 -3.65 18.72
N ASN A 80 -1.50 -3.73 18.25
CA ASN A 80 -2.33 -4.94 18.39
C ASN A 80 -2.03 -5.93 17.27
N VAL A 81 -2.00 -7.22 17.60
CA VAL A 81 -1.82 -8.27 16.61
C VAL A 81 -3.04 -8.35 15.70
N ILE A 82 -2.80 -8.33 14.39
CA ILE A 82 -3.81 -8.55 13.37
C ILE A 82 -3.88 -10.06 13.08
N THR A 83 -4.93 -10.70 13.58
CA THR A 83 -5.20 -12.14 13.40
C THR A 83 -6.28 -12.42 12.36
N ALA A 84 -7.17 -11.45 12.12
CA ALA A 84 -8.26 -11.58 11.17
C ALA A 84 -7.72 -11.62 9.73
N ARG A 85 -8.28 -12.50 8.89
CA ARG A 85 -7.81 -12.73 7.52
C ARG A 85 -8.03 -11.52 6.61
N ASP A 86 -9.11 -10.80 6.87
CA ASP A 86 -9.50 -9.50 6.31
C ASP A 86 -8.90 -8.32 7.08
N GLY A 87 -8.10 -8.60 8.11
CA GLY A 87 -7.34 -7.62 8.85
C GLY A 87 -6.39 -6.86 7.93
N LEU A 88 -6.30 -5.56 8.13
CA LEU A 88 -5.71 -4.63 7.18
C LEU A 88 -4.33 -4.17 7.66
N PHE A 89 -3.32 -4.34 6.81
CA PHE A 89 -2.04 -3.68 6.98
C PHE A 89 -2.11 -2.28 6.37
N ASP A 90 -1.97 -1.28 7.23
CA ASP A 90 -2.04 0.14 6.88
C ASP A 90 -0.84 0.90 7.49
N LEU A 91 -0.77 2.20 7.23
CA LEU A 91 0.26 3.10 7.73
C LEU A 91 0.41 3.00 9.26
N GLY A 92 1.66 2.83 9.70
CA GLY A 92 2.00 2.68 11.12
C GLY A 92 1.94 1.23 11.64
N GLY A 93 1.39 0.29 10.88
CA GLY A 93 1.49 -1.13 11.20
C GLY A 93 2.95 -1.63 11.13
N ASN A 94 3.23 -2.74 11.81
CA ASN A 94 4.54 -3.37 11.79
C ASN A 94 4.45 -4.88 11.51
N ILE A 95 5.52 -5.44 10.94
CA ILE A 95 5.66 -6.88 10.72
C ILE A 95 6.86 -7.36 11.51
N THR A 96 6.65 -8.36 12.35
CA THR A 96 7.71 -9.05 13.09
C THR A 96 7.91 -10.43 12.49
N ILE A 97 9.15 -10.78 12.15
CA ILE A 97 9.51 -12.11 11.66
C ILE A 97 10.16 -12.87 12.82
N SER A 98 9.64 -14.06 13.10
CA SER A 98 10.04 -14.90 14.23
C SER A 98 11.26 -15.76 13.90
N THR A 99 11.39 -16.20 12.64
CA THR A 99 12.40 -17.18 12.20
C THR A 99 12.89 -16.89 10.78
N GLY A 100 14.09 -17.36 10.43
CA GLY A 100 14.63 -17.30 9.06
C GLY A 100 15.21 -15.95 8.61
N ALA A 101 14.96 -14.86 9.35
CA ALA A 101 15.53 -13.54 9.10
C ALA A 101 16.84 -13.33 9.91
N GLN A 102 17.98 -13.28 9.24
CA GLN A 102 19.30 -12.98 9.83
C GLN A 102 19.90 -11.71 9.22
N SER A 103 20.82 -11.05 9.93
CA SER A 103 21.65 -9.97 9.36
C SER A 103 22.30 -10.45 8.05
N GLY A 104 22.26 -9.60 7.03
CA GLY A 104 22.66 -9.90 5.65
C GLY A 104 21.58 -10.54 4.77
N SER A 105 20.44 -10.97 5.34
CA SER A 105 19.37 -11.58 4.54
C SER A 105 18.62 -10.56 3.71
N ARG A 106 18.27 -10.91 2.47
CA ARG A 106 17.40 -10.10 1.61
C ARG A 106 15.94 -10.40 1.92
N MET A 107 15.21 -9.39 2.36
CA MET A 107 13.80 -9.48 2.68
C MET A 107 12.96 -8.78 1.60
N LYS A 108 11.80 -9.37 1.25
CA LYS A 108 10.77 -8.74 0.43
C LYS A 108 9.40 -8.91 1.10
N LEU A 109 8.57 -7.87 1.04
CA LEU A 109 7.12 -8.01 1.29
C LEU A 109 6.41 -7.83 -0.04
N ALA A 110 5.51 -8.76 -0.32
CA ALA A 110 4.84 -8.84 -1.61
C ALA A 110 3.37 -9.19 -1.44
N THR A 111 2.56 -8.75 -2.39
CA THR A 111 1.26 -9.34 -2.69
C THR A 111 1.42 -10.38 -3.80
N SER A 112 0.31 -11.00 -4.22
CA SER A 112 0.31 -11.87 -5.40
C SER A 112 0.68 -11.13 -6.71
N ARG A 113 0.60 -9.79 -6.71
CA ARG A 113 0.75 -8.95 -7.92
C ARG A 113 2.02 -8.10 -7.92
N THR A 114 2.51 -7.70 -6.75
CA THR A 114 3.62 -6.76 -6.67
C THR A 114 4.45 -6.91 -5.41
N VAL A 115 5.73 -6.57 -5.49
CA VAL A 115 6.60 -6.38 -4.33
C VAL A 115 6.47 -4.93 -3.87
N PHE A 116 6.03 -4.72 -2.63
CA PHE A 116 5.86 -3.37 -2.06
C PHE A 116 6.95 -3.02 -1.05
N PHE A 117 7.77 -3.98 -0.63
CA PHE A 117 8.98 -3.78 0.16
C PHE A 117 10.11 -4.70 -0.32
N SER A 118 11.33 -4.20 -0.39
CA SER A 118 12.53 -5.01 -0.55
C SER A 118 13.70 -4.33 0.16
N GLY A 119 14.46 -5.09 0.94
CA GLY A 119 15.59 -4.57 1.70
C GLY A 119 16.57 -5.67 2.10
N VAL A 120 17.69 -5.28 2.69
CA VAL A 120 18.62 -6.20 3.34
C VAL A 120 18.54 -5.93 4.84
N ILE A 121 18.44 -6.99 5.63
CA ILE A 121 18.48 -6.90 7.08
C ILE A 121 19.92 -6.52 7.46
N PRO A 122 20.13 -5.36 8.09
CA PRO A 122 21.45 -4.92 8.53
C PRO A 122 22.00 -5.84 9.63
#